data_AF-A0A7W0TBG6-F1
#
_entry.id   AF-A0A7W0TBG6-F1
#
_cell.length_a   1.000
_cell.length_b   1.000
_cell.length_c   1.000
_cell.angle_alpha   90.00
_cell.angle_beta   90.00
_cell.angle_gamma   90.00
#
_symmetry.space_group_name_H-M   'P 1'
#
loop_
_entity.id
_entity.type
_entity.pdbx_description
1 polymer ?
#
loop_
_entity_poly.entity_id
_entity_poly.type
_entity_poly.pdbx_seq_one_letter_code
_entity_poly.pdbx_strand_id
1 'polypeptide(L)' 'MKVWIDQDLCTGDGLCEEIAPDVFTLLDDGLAYVKEGDTVYAEAKGNAQGAEGMA' A
#
# COMPACT_ATOMS: atom_id res chain seq x y z
N MET A 1 0.57 -9.53 12.47
CA MET A 1 0.36 -10.12 11.14
C MET A 1 0.94 -9.13 10.17
N LYS A 2 1.71 -9.56 9.17
CA LYS A 2 2.39 -8.64 8.25
C LYS A 2 1.72 -8.64 6.88
N VAL A 3 1.57 -7.47 6.28
CA VAL A 3 0.95 -7.31 4.96
C VAL A 3 1.77 -6.37 4.08
N TRP A 4 1.74 -6.62 2.78
CA TRP A 4 2.32 -5.75 1.75
C TRP A 4 1.54 -5.91 0.45
N ILE A 5 1.66 -4.92 -0.43
CA ILE A 5 1.16 -4.99 -1.81
C ILE A 5 2.36 -5.28 -2.72
N ASP A 6 2.21 -6.28 -3.58
CA ASP A 6 3.10 -6.49 -4.72
C ASP A 6 2.71 -5.50 -5.81
N GLN A 7 3.60 -4.52 -6.07
CA GLN A 7 3.30 -3.45 -7.03
C GLN A 7 3.32 -3.93 -8.48
N ASP A 8 3.97 -5.05 -8.80
CA ASP A 8 3.99 -5.59 -10.16
C ASP A 8 2.66 -6.30 -10.50
N LEU A 9 1.91 -6.74 -9.48
CA LEU A 9 0.63 -7.44 -9.62
C LEU A 9 -0.58 -6.56 -9.32
N CYS A 10 -0.37 -5.38 -8.74
CA CYS A 10 -1.46 -4.46 -8.43
C CYS A 10 -2.06 -3.87 -9.72
N THR A 11 -3.38 -4.03 -9.87
CA THR A 11 -4.14 -3.52 -11.03
C THR A 11 -4.84 -2.19 -10.77
N GLY A 12 -4.78 -1.67 -9.54
CA GLY A 12 -5.41 -0.40 -9.18
C GLY A 12 -6.92 -0.46 -8.94
N ASP A 13 -7.51 -1.65 -8.72
CA ASP A 13 -8.97 -1.81 -8.55
C ASP A 13 -9.53 -1.12 -7.28
N GLY A 14 -8.70 -0.74 -6.31
CA GLY A 14 -9.12 -0.05 -5.08
C GLY A 14 -9.86 -0.90 -4.05
N LEU A 15 -10.21 -2.16 -4.36
CA LEU A 15 -10.98 -3.03 -3.45
C LEU A 15 -10.32 -3.23 -2.07
N CYS A 16 -8.99 -3.20 -2.00
CA CYS A 16 -8.26 -3.32 -0.74
C CYS A 16 -8.47 -2.11 0.18
N GLU A 17 -8.46 -0.89 -0.36
CA GLU A 17 -8.77 0.34 0.37
C GLU A 17 -10.24 0.35 0.81
N GLU A 18 -11.17 -0.07 -0.07
CA GLU A 18 -12.60 -0.13 0.27
C GLU A 18 -12.90 -1.12 1.42
N ILE A 19 -12.23 -2.28 1.42
CA ILE A 19 -12.46 -3.33 2.42
C ILE A 19 -11.71 -3.04 3.73
N ALA A 20 -10.50 -2.48 3.65
CA ALA A 20 -9.63 -2.24 4.79
C ALA A 20 -8.92 -0.88 4.68
N PRO A 21 -9.67 0.23 4.81
CA PRO A 21 -9.16 1.58 4.61
C PRO A 21 -8.19 2.04 5.69
N ASP A 22 -8.07 1.33 6.81
CA ASP A 22 -7.06 1.61 7.84
C ASP A 22 -5.69 1.02 7.49
N VAL A 23 -5.66 0.04 6.59
CA VAL A 23 -4.47 -0.73 6.22
C VAL A 23 -3.98 -0.39 4.82
N PHE A 24 -4.89 -0.08 3.90
CA PHE A 24 -4.55 0.21 2.51
C PHE A 24 -4.96 1.61 2.10
N THR A 25 -4.28 2.14 1.09
CA THR A 25 -4.70 3.35 0.39
C THR A 25 -4.30 3.30 -1.09
N LEU A 26 -5.13 3.85 -1.97
CA LEU A 26 -4.81 4.00 -3.39
C LEU A 26 -4.20 5.39 -3.62
N LEU A 27 -3.05 5.45 -4.30
CA LEU A 27 -2.40 6.73 -4.64
C LEU A 27 -2.67 7.11 -6.10
N ASP A 28 -2.27 8.34 -6.45
CA ASP A 28 -2.51 8.95 -7.77
C ASP A 28 -1.71 8.29 -8.91
N ASP A 29 -0.76 7.40 -8.59
CA ASP A 29 -0.08 6.54 -9.56
C ASP A 29 -0.93 5.32 -9.99
N GLY A 30 -2.12 5.16 -9.40
CA GLY A 30 -3.04 4.07 -9.69
C GLY A 30 -2.69 2.78 -8.96
N LEU A 31 -1.78 2.81 -7.99
CA LEU A 31 -1.37 1.64 -7.22
C LEU A 31 -1.82 1.72 -5.76
N ALA A 32 -2.01 0.55 -5.16
CA ALA A 32 -2.38 0.42 -3.77
C ALA A 32 -1.15 0.24 -2.88
N TYR A 33 -1.19 0.82 -1.69
CA TYR A 33 -0.11 0.81 -0.73
C TYR A 33 -0.61 0.40 0.64
N VAL A 34 0.27 -0.22 1.42
CA VAL A 34 0.01 -0.41 2.85
C VAL A 34 0.30 0.89 3.58
N LYS A 35 -0.52 1.20 4.58
CA LYS A 35 -0.32 2.32 5.49
C LYS A 35 -0.46 1.90 6.94
N GLU A 36 0.17 2.67 7.82
CA GLU A 36 0.05 2.58 9.26
C GLU A 36 -0.02 4.00 9.83
N GLY A 37 -1.22 4.42 10.24
CA GLY A 37 -1.50 5.82 10.57
C GLY A 37 -1.25 6.73 9.37
N ASP A 38 -0.37 7.72 9.56
CA ASP A 38 0.01 8.67 8.51
C ASP A 38 1.15 8.15 7.60
N THR A 39 1.75 7.01 7.94
CA THR A 39 2.86 6.44 7.18
C THR A 39 2.32 5.58 6.06
N VAL A 40 2.72 5.87 4.81
CA VAL A 40 2.42 5.05 3.64
C VAL A 40 3.72 4.41 3.15
N TYR A 41 3.76 3.08 3.10
CA TYR A 41 4.93 2.30 2.73
C TYR A 41 5.11 2.26 1.20
N ALA A 42 5.64 3.37 0.68
CA ALA A 42 5.84 3.64 -0.75
C ALA A 42 7.24 4.24 -0.98
N GLU A 43 7.98 3.72 -1.97
CA GLU A 43 9.33 4.23 -2.30
C GLU A 43 9.29 5.70 -2.71
N ALA A 44 8.24 6.12 -3.42
CA ALA A 44 8.03 7.51 -3.83
C ALA A 44 7.91 8.48 -2.64
N LYS A 45 7.57 7.97 -1.44
CA LYS A 45 7.52 8.74 -0.19
C LYS A 45 8.74 8.52 0.70
N GLY A 46 9.77 7.83 0.20
CA GLY A 46 10.99 7.52 0.93
C GLY A 46 10.84 6.43 1.99
N ASN A 47 9.72 5.69 1.97
CA ASN A 47 9.46 4.58 2.88
C ASN A 47 9.75 3.26 2.17
N ALA A 48 10.25 2.26 2.90
CA ALA A 48 10.40 0.91 2.36
C ALA A 48 9.01 0.39 1.89
N GLN A 49 8.99 -0.40 0.82
CA GLN A 49 7.78 -0.91 0.17
C GLN A 49 7.87 -2.42 -0.05
N GLY A 50 6.75 -3.07 -0.38
CA GLY A 50 6.72 -4.49 -0.68
C GLY A 50 7.07 -5.32 0.56
N ALA A 51 7.78 -6.43 0.37
CA ALA A 51 8.17 -7.28 1.50
C ALA A 51 9.11 -6.56 2.51
N GLU A 52 9.82 -5.52 2.08
CA GLU A 52 10.70 -4.72 2.95
C GLU A 52 9.94 -3.62 3.69
N GLY A 53 8.79 -3.20 3.16
CA GLY A 53 7.89 -2.19 3.71
C GLY A 53 6.66 -2.76 4.43
N MET A 54 6.78 -3.95 5.01
CA MET A 54 5.68 -4.59 5.74
C MET A 54 5.25 -3.75 6.96
N ALA A 55 3.95 -3.48 7.06
CA ALA A 55 3.27 -3.13 8.32
C ALA A 55 2.92 -4.40 9.11
#